data_AF-A0A353DIL0-F1
#
_entry.id   AF-A0A353DIL0-F1
#
_cell.length_a   1.000
_cell.length_b   1.000
_cell.length_c   1.000
_cell.angle_alpha   90.00
_cell.angle_beta   90.00
_cell.angle_gamma   90.00
#
_symmetry.space_group_name_H-M   'P 1'
#
loop_
_entity.id
_entity.type
_entity.pdbx_description
1 polymer ?
#
loop_
_entity_poly.entity_id
_entity_poly.type
_entity_poly.pdbx_seq_one_letter_code
_entity_poly.pdbx_strand_id
1 'polypeptide(L)' 'DVEAEKSRLDKEIEKVQKEVGKCRGKLDNEKFVANAKPEVVEVERGRLGEWEGKLAQLQEMRTNLG' A
#
# COMPACT_ATOMS: atom_id res chain seq x y z
N ASP A 1 -9.17 24.96 0.19
CA ASP A 1 -9.93 24.53 1.38
C ASP A 1 -9.19 23.35 1.99
N VAL A 2 -8.70 23.49 3.22
CA VAL A 2 -7.90 22.46 3.91
C VAL A 2 -8.71 21.18 4.12
N GLU A 3 -10.03 21.29 4.33
CA GLU A 3 -10.89 20.12 4.51
C GLU A 3 -11.07 19.33 3.20
N ALA A 4 -11.13 20.03 2.07
CA ALA A 4 -11.13 19.38 0.76
C ALA A 4 -9.81 18.64 0.48
N GLU A 5 -8.68 19.22 0.88
CA GLU A 5 -7.35 18.62 0.76
C GLU A 5 -7.23 17.34 1.60
N LYS A 6 -7.65 17.42 2.87
CA LYS A 6 -7.73 16.29 3.78
C LYS A 6 -8.57 15.16 3.21
N SER A 7 -9.77 15.48 2.70
CA SER A 7 -10.65 14.48 2.09
C SER A 7 -10.05 13.83 0.84
N ARG A 8 -9.29 14.57 0.03
CA ARG A 8 -8.59 14.00 -1.12
C ARG A 8 -7.51 13.01 -0.66
N LEU A 9 -6.69 13.39 0.31
CA LEU A 9 -5.64 12.54 0.85
C LEU A 9 -6.21 11.29 1.54
N ASP A 10 -7.30 11.42 2.30
CA ASP A 10 -7.97 10.27 2.94
C ASP A 10 -8.42 9.24 1.89
N LYS A 11 -9.02 9.70 0.78
CA LYS A 11 -9.39 8.82 -0.34
C LYS A 11 -8.19 8.17 -1.04
N GLU A 12 -7.08 8.89 -1.16
CA GLU A 12 -5.84 8.35 -1.74
C GLU A 12 -5.20 7.32 -0.82
N ILE A 13 -5.16 7.58 0.49
CA ILE A 13 -4.72 6.67 1.54
C ILE A 13 -5.56 5.39 1.48
N GLU A 14 -6.89 5.48 1.46
CA GLU A 14 -7.77 4.30 1.36
C GLU A 14 -7.49 3.45 0.12
N LYS A 15 -7.23 4.08 -1.04
CA LYS A 15 -6.88 3.35 -2.26
C LYS A 15 -5.55 2.63 -2.12
N VAL A 16 -4.52 3.31 -1.60
CA VAL A 16 -3.20 2.70 -1.40
C VAL A 16 -3.25 1.59 -0.37
N GLN A 17 -3.99 1.76 0.74
CA GLN A 17 -4.20 0.70 1.74
C GLN A 17 -4.83 -0.56 1.15
N LYS A 18 -5.76 -0.43 0.19
CA LYS A 18 -6.33 -1.58 -0.51
C LYS A 18 -5.28 -2.31 -1.35
N GLU A 19 -4.38 -1.60 -2.02
CA GLU A 19 -3.29 -2.22 -2.79
C GLU A 19 -2.26 -2.91 -1.87
N VAL A 20 -1.88 -2.26 -0.75
CA VAL A 20 -1.08 -2.90 0.32
C VAL A 20 -1.74 -4.20 0.78
N GLY A 21 -3.03 -4.16 1.09
CA GLY A 21 -3.79 -5.32 1.54
C GLY A 21 -3.81 -6.47 0.53
N LYS A 22 -3.92 -6.17 -0.78
CA LYS A 22 -3.86 -7.19 -1.84
C LYS A 22 -2.48 -7.84 -1.92
N CYS A 23 -1.40 -7.05 -1.89
CA CYS A 23 -0.04 -7.56 -1.94
C CYS A 23 0.28 -8.40 -0.70
N ARG A 24 -0.03 -7.89 0.50
CA ARG A 24 0.11 -8.66 1.76
C ARG A 24 -0.68 -9.95 1.71
N GLY A 25 -1.95 -9.92 1.29
CA GLY A 25 -2.78 -11.13 1.21
C GLY A 25 -2.22 -12.21 0.28
N LYS A 26 -1.51 -11.85 -0.80
CA LYS A 26 -0.79 -12.83 -1.63
C LYS A 26 0.44 -13.38 -0.91
N LEU A 27 1.23 -12.51 -0.27
CA LEU A 27 2.48 -12.88 0.39
C LEU A 27 2.27 -13.65 1.71
N ASP A 28 1.16 -13.42 2.39
CA ASP A 28 0.73 -14.17 3.58
C ASP A 28 0.11 -15.53 3.22
N ASN A 29 -0.30 -15.71 1.96
CA ASN A 29 -0.80 -16.98 1.48
C ASN A 29 0.37 -17.93 1.15
N GLU A 30 0.68 -18.82 2.08
CA GLU A 30 1.74 -19.83 1.94
C GLU A 30 1.62 -20.66 0.65
N LYS A 31 0.40 -20.96 0.19
CA LYS A 31 0.21 -21.68 -1.09
C LYS A 31 0.65 -20.85 -2.28
N PHE A 32 0.42 -19.54 -2.26
CA PHE A 32 0.92 -18.67 -3.32
C PHE A 32 2.44 -18.62 -3.28
N VAL A 33 3.05 -18.38 -2.11
CA VAL A 33 4.50 -18.27 -1.97
C VAL A 33 5.21 -19.58 -2.34
N ALA A 34 4.66 -20.73 -1.95
CA ALA A 34 5.26 -22.03 -2.24
C ALA A 34 5.15 -22.44 -3.72
N ASN A 35 4.11 -22.00 -4.44
CA ASN A 35 3.86 -22.44 -5.81
C ASN A 35 4.21 -21.38 -6.87
N ALA A 36 4.32 -20.11 -6.49
CA ALA A 36 4.72 -19.05 -7.40
C ALA A 36 6.21 -19.12 -7.72
N LYS A 37 6.58 -18.63 -8.91
CA LYS A 37 8.00 -18.46 -9.27
C LYS A 37 8.65 -17.48 -8.28
N PRO A 38 9.91 -17.70 -7.87
CA PRO A 38 10.62 -16.79 -6.96
C PRO A 38 10.59 -15.33 -7.44
N GLU A 39 10.80 -15.10 -8.74
CA GLU A 39 10.74 -13.76 -9.34
C GLU A 39 9.37 -13.08 -9.13
N VAL A 40 8.27 -13.84 -9.17
CA VAL A 40 6.92 -13.30 -8.94
C VAL A 40 6.73 -12.93 -7.48
N VAL A 41 7.23 -13.75 -6.56
CA VAL A 41 7.19 -13.46 -5.12
C VAL A 41 8.00 -12.20 -4.81
N GLU A 42 9.22 -12.09 -5.35
CA GLU A 42 10.07 -10.92 -5.15
C GLU A 42 9.48 -9.65 -5.77
N VAL A 43 8.85 -9.73 -6.94
CA VAL A 43 8.12 -8.59 -7.52
C VAL A 43 6.96 -8.16 -6.62
N GLU A 44 6.19 -9.10 -6.07
CA GLU A 44 5.09 -8.75 -5.15
C GLU A 44 5.61 -8.18 -3.82
N ARG A 45 6.77 -8.63 -3.32
CA ARG A 45 7.46 -8.02 -2.16
C ARG A 45 7.93 -6.60 -2.47
N GLY A 46 8.53 -6.38 -3.64
CA GLY A 46 8.93 -5.04 -4.09
C GLY A 46 7.74 -4.09 -4.20
N ARG A 47 6.65 -4.54 -4.84
CA ARG A 47 5.39 -3.78 -4.93
C ARG A 47 4.81 -3.47 -3.56
N LEU A 48 4.86 -4.42 -2.62
CA LEU A 48 4.41 -4.17 -1.25
C LEU A 48 5.21 -3.02 -0.63
N GLY A 49 6.54 -3.06 -0.72
CA GLY A 49 7.40 -2.00 -0.18
C GLY A 49 7.14 -0.64 -0.82
N GLU A 50 6.93 -0.58 -2.15
CA GLU A 50 6.57 0.65 -2.86
C GLU A 50 5.25 1.23 -2.35
N TRP A 51 4.22 0.39 -2.18
CA TRP A 51 2.92 0.83 -1.69
C TRP A 51 2.96 1.24 -0.22
N GLU A 52 3.72 0.54 0.61
CA GLU A 52 3.93 0.91 2.02
C GLU A 52 4.67 2.24 2.15
N GLY A 53 5.70 2.47 1.34
CA GLY A 53 6.40 3.75 1.29
C GLY A 53 5.49 4.91 0.86
N LYS A 54 4.69 4.69 -0.19
CA LYS A 54 3.70 5.68 -0.64
C LYS A 54 2.63 5.95 0.42
N LEU A 55 2.17 4.90 1.10
CA LEU A 55 1.18 5.03 2.18
C LEU A 55 1.72 5.90 3.31
N ALA A 56 2.96 5.66 3.74
CA ALA A 56 3.60 6.43 4.79
C ALA A 56 3.70 7.92 4.42
N GLN A 57 4.14 8.23 3.19
CA GLN A 57 4.21 9.61 2.69
C GLN A 57 2.86 10.31 2.68
N LEU A 58 1.80 9.62 2.23
CA LEU A 58 0.44 10.19 2.19
C LEU A 58 -0.10 10.43 3.62
N GLN A 59 0.15 9.50 4.54
CA GLN A 59 -0.25 9.63 5.94
C GLN A 59 0.49 10.78 6.64
N GLU A 60 1.78 10.94 6.37
CA GLU A 60 2.58 12.07 6.86
C GLU A 60 2.02 13.39 6.34
N MET A 61 1.78 13.50 5.03
CA MET A 61 1.17 14.69 4.43
C MET A 61 -0.20 14.99 5.04
N ARG A 62 -1.03 13.97 5.26
CA ARG A 62 -2.36 14.11 5.87
C ARG A 62 -2.28 14.60 7.32
N THR A 63 -1.29 14.14 8.07
CA THR A 63 -1.04 14.55 9.47
C THR A 63 -0.56 16.00 9.54
N ASN A 64 0.28 16.42 8.59
CA ASN A 64 0.82 17.78 8.54
C ASN A 64 -0.23 18.85 8.20
N LEU A 65 -1.41 18.47 7.71
CA LEU A 65 -2.51 19.39 7.43
C LEU A 65 -3.36 19.76 8.66
N GLY A 66 -3.03 19.23 9.84
CA GLY A 66 -3.69 19.54 11.12
C GLY A 66 -5.12 19.02 11.21
#